data_AF-A0A1A8CKP6-F1
#
_entry.id   AF-A0A1A8CKP6-F1
#
_cell.length_a   1.000
_cell.length_b   1.000
_cell.length_c   1.000
_cell.angle_alpha   90.00
_cell.angle_beta   90.00
_cell.angle_gamma   90.00
#
_symmetry.space_group_name_H-M   'P 1'
#
loop_
_entity.id
_entity.type
_entity.pdbx_description
1 polymer ?
#
loop_
_entity_poly.entity_id
_entity_poly.type
_entity_poly.pdbx_seq_one_letter_code
_entity_poly.pdbx_strand_id
1 'polypeptide(L)'
;ALRMAGAKVESAIKAMRETKEALENVSSSLETLQDGMGKLQASLAGERASLSNTLSDPACTNGAVSHTCNTIRSTLAQLGINADFSKLPDVSRALANVNTILKVDLSNIVQKGYASFNDTPTLVKDQTKNIVSALPRVKGMLDKIGNEIMAFAKMFPVEASLANFTIFLNQQHKTI
;
A
#
# COMPACT_ATOMS: atom_id res chain seq x y z
N ALA A 1 -15.92 -9.60 2.89
CA ALA A 1 -15.31 -8.43 2.21
C ALA A 1 -13.89 -8.18 2.75
N LEU A 2 -13.77 -7.87 4.04
CA LEU A 2 -12.70 -8.34 4.95
C LEU A 2 -12.59 -9.90 4.82
N ARG A 3 -11.66 -10.67 5.37
CA ARG A 3 -11.26 -12.06 4.98
C ARG A 3 -10.78 -12.17 3.53
N MET A 4 -11.61 -11.84 2.54
CA MET A 4 -11.19 -11.77 1.13
C MET A 4 -10.07 -10.74 0.91
N ALA A 5 -10.14 -9.58 1.57
CA ALA A 5 -9.06 -8.59 1.53
C ALA A 5 -7.75 -9.13 2.13
N GLY A 6 -7.82 -9.95 3.20
CA GLY A 6 -6.64 -10.56 3.82
C GLY A 6 -5.97 -11.58 2.90
N ALA A 7 -6.78 -12.47 2.31
CA ALA A 7 -6.29 -13.46 1.33
C ALA A 7 -5.64 -12.78 0.11
N LYS A 8 -6.20 -11.65 -0.36
CA LYS A 8 -5.59 -10.86 -1.44
C LYS A 8 -4.22 -10.29 -1.05
N VAL A 9 -4.08 -9.79 0.18
CA VAL A 9 -2.80 -9.26 0.66
C VAL A 9 -1.76 -10.38 0.78
N GLU A 10 -2.12 -11.54 1.33
CA GLU A 10 -1.19 -12.68 1.40
C GLU A 10 -0.73 -13.15 0.01
N SER A 11 -1.66 -13.21 -0.96
CA SER A 11 -1.33 -13.53 -2.35
C SER A 11 -0.39 -12.48 -2.96
N ALA A 12 -0.61 -11.19 -2.70
CA ALA A 12 0.27 -10.12 -3.17
C ALA A 12 1.67 -10.20 -2.53
N ILE A 13 1.76 -10.48 -1.24
CA ILE A 13 3.05 -10.68 -0.55
C ILE A 13 3.82 -11.85 -1.17
N LYS A 14 3.13 -12.96 -1.47
CA LYS A 14 3.74 -14.11 -2.16
C LYS A 14 4.29 -13.71 -3.53
N ALA A 15 3.48 -13.05 -4.35
CA ALA A 15 3.93 -12.56 -5.67
C ALA A 15 5.13 -11.59 -5.55
N MET A 16 5.17 -10.75 -4.52
CA MET A 16 6.30 -9.85 -4.26
C MET A 16 7.58 -10.59 -3.88
N ARG A 17 7.50 -11.71 -3.15
CA ARG A 17 8.67 -12.56 -2.87
C ARG A 17 9.19 -13.23 -4.14
N GLU A 18 8.30 -13.80 -4.95
CA GLU A 18 8.68 -14.39 -6.25
C GLU A 18 9.30 -13.34 -7.18
N THR A 19 8.74 -12.12 -7.19
CA THR A 19 9.29 -10.98 -7.95
C THR A 19 10.68 -10.59 -7.45
N LYS A 20 10.92 -10.61 -6.13
CA LYS A 20 12.25 -10.35 -5.55
C LYS A 20 13.26 -11.36 -6.08
N GLU A 21 12.96 -12.65 -5.99
CA GLU A 21 13.85 -13.73 -6.43
C GLU A 21 14.15 -13.60 -7.93
N ALA A 22 13.13 -13.29 -8.75
CA ALA A 22 13.31 -13.05 -10.17
C ALA A 22 14.23 -11.85 -10.44
N LEU A 23 14.07 -10.74 -9.70
CA LEU A 23 14.93 -9.55 -9.84
C LEU A 23 16.37 -9.83 -9.40
N GLU A 24 16.58 -10.60 -8.34
CA GLU A 24 17.92 -11.01 -7.88
C GLU A 24 18.62 -11.89 -8.94
N ASN A 25 17.89 -12.84 -9.54
CA ASN A 25 18.41 -13.67 -10.63
C ASN A 25 18.77 -12.86 -11.87
N VAL A 26 17.92 -11.90 -12.25
CA VAL A 26 18.20 -10.99 -13.39
C VAL A 26 19.42 -10.12 -13.08
N SER A 27 19.53 -9.58 -11.87
CA SER A 27 20.68 -8.77 -11.46
C SER A 27 22.00 -9.55 -11.57
N SER A 28 22.02 -10.78 -11.05
CA SER A 28 23.19 -11.66 -11.10
C SER A 28 23.55 -12.08 -12.54
N SER A 29 22.53 -12.39 -13.33
CA SER A 29 22.72 -12.75 -14.75
C SER A 29 23.26 -11.56 -15.56
N LEU A 30 22.78 -10.35 -15.26
CA LEU A 30 23.24 -9.12 -15.90
C LEU A 30 24.71 -8.85 -15.58
N GLU A 31 25.10 -8.96 -14.31
CA GLU A 31 26.48 -8.80 -13.86
C GLU A 31 27.41 -9.81 -14.57
N THR A 32 27.02 -11.10 -14.58
CA THR A 32 27.77 -12.17 -15.24
C THR A 32 27.92 -11.92 -16.74
N LEU A 33 26.83 -11.48 -17.40
CA LEU A 33 26.83 -11.17 -18.82
C LEU A 33 27.76 -10.00 -19.14
N GLN A 34 27.70 -8.92 -18.36
CA GLN A 34 28.53 -7.73 -18.55
C GLN A 34 30.02 -8.03 -18.31
N ASP A 35 30.36 -8.78 -17.27
CA ASP A 35 31.74 -9.21 -17.00
C ASP A 35 32.26 -10.16 -18.10
N GLY A 36 31.48 -11.19 -18.46
CA GLY A 36 31.85 -12.14 -19.51
C GLY A 36 32.05 -11.47 -20.87
N MET A 37 31.18 -10.51 -21.20
CA MET A 37 31.31 -9.68 -22.40
C MET A 37 32.56 -8.82 -22.37
N GLY A 38 32.85 -8.15 -21.25
CA GLY A 38 34.05 -7.32 -21.10
C GLY A 38 35.33 -8.13 -21.29
N LYS A 39 35.39 -9.34 -20.73
CA LYS A 39 36.49 -10.29 -20.93
C LYS A 39 36.62 -10.72 -22.38
N LEU A 40 35.52 -11.14 -23.01
CA LEU A 40 35.53 -11.56 -24.41
C LEU A 40 35.98 -10.44 -25.35
N GLN A 41 35.54 -9.21 -25.10
CA GLN A 41 35.95 -8.03 -25.86
C GLN A 41 37.45 -7.76 -25.71
N ALA A 42 37.99 -7.86 -24.49
CA ALA A 42 39.43 -7.72 -24.25
C ALA A 42 40.25 -8.83 -24.93
N SER A 43 39.80 -10.08 -24.86
CA SER A 43 40.45 -11.21 -25.54
C SER A 43 40.46 -11.03 -27.06
N LEU A 44 39.32 -10.71 -27.68
CA LEU A 44 39.23 -10.46 -29.13
C LEU A 44 40.10 -9.28 -29.56
N ALA A 45 40.15 -8.19 -28.77
CA ALA A 45 41.04 -7.07 -29.05
C ALA A 45 42.52 -7.49 -29.00
N GLY A 46 42.90 -8.33 -28.03
CA GLY A 46 44.23 -8.93 -27.94
C GLY A 46 44.58 -9.79 -29.14
N GLU A 47 43.71 -10.73 -29.52
CA GLU A 47 43.90 -11.58 -30.71
C GLU A 47 44.00 -10.77 -32.00
N ARG A 48 43.15 -9.75 -32.15
CA ARG A 48 43.20 -8.83 -33.29
C ARG A 48 44.52 -8.09 -33.36
N ALA A 49 45.04 -7.61 -32.22
CA ALA A 49 46.34 -6.94 -32.16
C ALA A 49 47.49 -7.90 -32.49
N SER A 50 47.47 -9.11 -31.93
CA SER A 50 48.45 -10.17 -32.23
C SER A 50 48.48 -10.52 -33.71
N LEU A 51 47.31 -10.75 -34.33
CA LEU A 51 47.21 -11.01 -35.77
C LEU A 51 47.67 -9.81 -36.59
N SER A 52 47.32 -8.58 -36.19
CA SER A 52 47.79 -7.37 -36.86
C SER A 52 49.33 -7.27 -36.84
N ASN A 53 49.96 -7.62 -35.71
CA ASN A 53 51.41 -7.65 -35.58
C ASN A 53 52.03 -8.72 -36.49
N THR A 54 51.48 -9.94 -36.49
CA THR A 54 51.92 -11.02 -37.38
C THR A 54 51.78 -10.64 -38.86
N LEU A 55 50.69 -9.99 -39.25
CA LEU A 55 50.46 -9.53 -40.63
C LEU A 55 51.31 -8.33 -41.04
N SER A 56 52.03 -7.72 -40.08
CA SER A 56 53.01 -6.66 -40.31
C SER A 56 54.42 -7.19 -40.55
N ASP A 57 54.62 -8.51 -40.47
CA ASP A 57 55.89 -9.16 -40.78
C ASP A 57 56.30 -8.88 -42.24
N PRO A 58 57.59 -8.60 -42.53
CA PRO A 58 58.06 -8.37 -43.89
C PRO A 58 57.72 -9.49 -44.89
N ALA A 59 57.61 -10.75 -44.45
CA ALA A 59 57.16 -11.87 -45.28
C ALA A 59 55.73 -11.71 -45.80
N CYS A 60 54.89 -10.92 -45.12
CA CYS A 60 53.53 -10.59 -45.58
C CYS A 60 53.48 -9.45 -46.61
N THR A 61 54.61 -8.79 -46.91
CA THR A 61 54.65 -7.65 -47.85
C THR A 61 55.23 -8.01 -49.23
N ASN A 62 55.98 -9.11 -49.35
CA ASN A 62 56.67 -9.48 -50.58
C ASN A 62 56.36 -10.93 -51.01
N GLY A 63 56.12 -11.14 -52.31
CA GLY A 63 55.95 -12.47 -52.91
C GLY A 63 54.51 -13.02 -52.89
N ALA A 64 54.39 -14.31 -53.18
CA ALA A 64 53.11 -14.99 -53.44
C ALA A 64 52.10 -14.96 -52.27
N VAL A 65 52.59 -14.75 -51.03
CA VAL A 65 51.77 -14.79 -49.80
C VAL A 65 51.13 -13.44 -49.47
N SER A 66 51.58 -12.35 -50.12
CA SER A 66 51.13 -10.98 -49.81
C SER A 66 49.61 -10.80 -50.00
N HIS A 67 49.05 -11.41 -51.04
CA HIS A 67 47.61 -11.35 -51.29
C HIS A 67 46.80 -11.95 -50.13
N THR A 68 47.23 -13.11 -49.62
CA THR A 68 46.58 -13.76 -48.47
C THR A 68 46.67 -12.90 -47.23
N CYS A 69 47.84 -12.32 -46.92
CA CYS A 69 47.99 -11.43 -45.76
C CYS A 69 47.10 -10.19 -45.85
N ASN A 70 46.97 -9.58 -47.04
CA ASN A 70 46.10 -8.43 -47.26
C ASN A 70 44.61 -8.78 -47.08
N THR A 71 44.19 -9.95 -47.56
CA THR A 71 42.83 -10.46 -47.36
C THR A 71 42.51 -10.72 -45.89
N ILE A 72 43.43 -11.31 -45.12
CA ILE A 72 43.22 -11.49 -43.67
C ILE A 72 43.18 -10.13 -42.97
N ARG A 73 44.03 -9.17 -43.38
CA ARG A 73 44.05 -7.83 -42.77
C ARG A 73 42.72 -7.10 -42.95
N SER A 74 42.07 -7.25 -44.10
CA SER A 74 40.77 -6.63 -44.36
C SER A 74 39.64 -7.24 -43.53
N THR A 75 39.77 -8.50 -43.09
CA THR A 75 38.78 -9.16 -42.23
C THR A 75 39.02 -8.98 -40.74
N LEU A 76 40.19 -8.49 -40.30
CA LEU A 76 40.49 -8.30 -38.88
C LEU A 76 39.48 -7.42 -38.13
N ALA A 77 38.85 -6.46 -38.80
CA ALA A 77 37.81 -5.64 -38.19
C ALA A 77 36.55 -6.42 -37.78
N GLN A 78 36.35 -7.59 -38.39
CA GLN A 78 35.25 -8.51 -38.05
C GLN A 78 35.54 -9.31 -36.76
N LEU A 79 36.81 -9.35 -36.31
CA LEU A 79 37.21 -9.96 -35.04
C LEU A 79 36.95 -8.98 -33.89
N GLY A 80 35.68 -8.87 -33.52
CA GLY A 80 35.19 -8.01 -32.45
C GLY A 80 33.72 -8.32 -32.15
N ILE A 81 33.20 -7.69 -31.11
CA ILE A 81 31.80 -7.87 -30.70
C ILE A 81 31.06 -6.56 -30.93
N ASN A 82 29.92 -6.64 -31.64
CA ASN A 82 29.06 -5.48 -31.92
C ASN A 82 27.85 -5.39 -30.97
N ALA A 83 27.78 -6.27 -29.96
CA ALA A 83 26.72 -6.23 -28.97
C ALA A 83 27.08 -5.24 -27.85
N ASP A 84 26.13 -4.39 -27.49
CA ASP A 84 26.28 -3.42 -26.39
C ASP A 84 25.25 -3.73 -25.29
N PHE A 85 25.71 -4.45 -24.28
CA PHE A 85 24.90 -4.84 -23.12
C PHE A 85 24.96 -3.83 -21.97
N SER A 86 25.68 -2.72 -22.12
CA SER A 86 25.64 -1.60 -21.16
C SER A 86 24.27 -0.91 -21.14
N LYS A 87 23.47 -1.12 -22.19
CA LYS A 87 22.11 -0.60 -22.35
C LYS A 87 21.04 -1.43 -21.65
N LEU A 88 21.40 -2.59 -21.08
CA LEU A 88 20.44 -3.37 -20.32
C LEU A 88 20.04 -2.61 -19.04
N PRO A 89 18.74 -2.55 -18.71
CA PRO A 89 18.26 -1.74 -17.60
C PRO A 89 18.74 -2.31 -16.26
N ASP A 90 19.23 -1.42 -15.40
CA ASP A 90 19.56 -1.74 -14.01
C ASP A 90 18.28 -2.05 -13.21
N VAL A 91 18.26 -3.21 -12.56
CA VAL A 91 17.15 -3.68 -11.73
C VAL A 91 17.31 -3.32 -10.25
N SER A 92 18.43 -2.72 -9.84
CA SER A 92 18.75 -2.40 -8.44
C SER A 92 17.67 -1.55 -7.78
N ARG A 93 17.11 -0.57 -8.50
CA ARG A 93 16.02 0.27 -7.99
C ARG A 93 14.73 -0.52 -7.76
N ALA A 94 14.36 -1.39 -8.70
CA ALA A 94 13.18 -2.25 -8.56
C ALA A 94 13.35 -3.20 -7.36
N LEU A 95 14.54 -3.80 -7.22
CA LEU A 95 14.89 -4.68 -6.11
C LEU A 95 14.83 -3.95 -4.76
N ALA A 96 15.32 -2.71 -4.68
CA ALA A 96 15.24 -1.89 -3.47
C ALA A 96 13.79 -1.58 -3.07
N ASN A 97 12.93 -1.27 -4.05
CA ASN A 97 11.51 -1.00 -3.82
C ASN A 97 10.80 -2.26 -3.28
N VAL A 98 11.00 -3.41 -3.91
CA VAL A 98 10.41 -4.68 -3.47
C VAL A 98 10.89 -5.05 -2.06
N ASN A 99 12.19 -4.91 -1.78
CA ASN A 99 12.74 -5.15 -0.44
C ASN A 99 12.15 -4.20 0.62
N THR A 100 11.90 -2.93 0.28
CA THR A 100 11.28 -1.97 1.20
C THR A 100 9.87 -2.41 1.57
N ILE A 101 9.08 -2.86 0.59
CA ILE A 101 7.71 -3.33 0.83
C ILE A 101 7.72 -4.62 1.65
N LEU A 102 8.62 -5.56 1.34
CA LEU A 102 8.71 -6.84 2.05
C LEU A 102 9.22 -6.72 3.50
N LYS A 103 9.89 -5.62 3.86
CA LYS A 103 10.24 -5.31 5.27
C LYS A 103 9.01 -4.96 6.10
N VAL A 104 7.94 -4.48 5.47
CA VAL A 104 6.69 -4.19 6.17
C VAL A 104 5.94 -5.49 6.40
N ASP A 105 5.66 -5.80 7.67
CA ASP A 105 4.84 -6.95 8.05
C ASP A 105 3.35 -6.68 7.78
N LEU A 106 3.02 -6.64 6.49
CA LEU A 106 1.66 -6.47 5.98
C LEU A 106 0.70 -7.53 6.53
N SER A 107 1.18 -8.76 6.76
CA SER A 107 0.39 -9.84 7.36
C SER A 107 -0.06 -9.49 8.77
N ASN A 108 0.85 -9.02 9.63
CA ASN A 108 0.54 -8.58 10.99
C ASN A 108 -0.36 -7.34 11.01
N ILE A 109 -0.09 -6.35 10.17
CA ILE A 109 -0.93 -5.14 10.05
C ILE A 109 -2.38 -5.54 9.70
N VAL A 110 -2.54 -6.42 8.72
CA VAL A 110 -3.85 -6.91 8.30
C VAL A 110 -4.53 -7.69 9.43
N GLN A 111 -3.83 -8.60 10.11
CA GLN A 111 -4.37 -9.34 11.25
C GLN A 111 -4.81 -8.43 12.41
N LYS A 112 -4.01 -7.42 12.77
CA LYS A 112 -4.39 -6.43 13.78
C LYS A 112 -5.59 -5.61 13.37
N GLY A 113 -5.69 -5.25 12.09
CA GLY A 113 -6.87 -4.59 11.52
C GLY A 113 -8.13 -5.45 11.67
N TYR A 114 -8.02 -6.75 11.43
CA TYR A 114 -9.13 -7.70 11.64
C TYR A 114 -9.56 -7.80 13.10
N ALA A 115 -8.60 -7.98 14.01
CA ALA A 115 -8.90 -8.05 15.44
C ALA A 115 -9.62 -6.78 15.89
N SER A 116 -9.05 -5.61 15.59
CA SER A 116 -9.63 -4.32 15.96
C SER A 116 -11.05 -4.14 15.41
N PHE A 117 -11.28 -4.47 14.13
CA PHE A 117 -12.59 -4.36 13.50
C PHE A 117 -13.63 -5.31 14.13
N ASN A 118 -13.24 -6.56 14.41
CA ASN A 118 -14.13 -7.56 14.99
C ASN A 118 -14.42 -7.31 16.48
N ASP A 119 -13.47 -6.70 17.20
CA ASP A 119 -13.60 -6.41 18.63
C ASP A 119 -14.39 -5.13 18.92
N THR A 120 -14.39 -4.18 17.96
CA THR A 120 -15.05 -2.87 18.11
C THR A 120 -16.52 -2.97 18.53
N PRO A 121 -17.39 -3.82 17.95
CA PRO A 121 -18.79 -3.91 18.36
C PRO A 121 -18.97 -4.33 19.82
N THR A 122 -18.16 -5.29 20.28
CA THR A 122 -18.18 -5.75 21.68
C THR A 122 -17.70 -4.65 22.61
N LEU A 123 -16.59 -3.98 22.24
CA LEU A 123 -16.07 -2.84 22.99
C LEU A 123 -17.11 -1.73 23.13
N VAL A 124 -17.77 -1.33 22.04
CA VAL A 124 -18.82 -0.32 22.05
C VAL A 124 -20.00 -0.75 22.92
N LYS A 125 -20.44 -2.01 22.82
CA LYS A 125 -21.52 -2.55 23.64
C LYS A 125 -21.18 -2.49 25.13
N ASP A 126 -19.96 -2.90 25.50
CA ASP A 126 -19.52 -2.94 26.88
C ASP A 126 -19.31 -1.53 27.46
N GLN A 127 -18.73 -0.62 26.68
CA GLN A 127 -18.55 0.78 27.06
C GLN A 127 -19.88 1.53 27.20
N THR A 128 -20.89 1.20 26.39
CA THR A 128 -22.21 1.88 26.43
C THR A 128 -23.20 1.23 27.40
N LYS A 129 -22.89 0.06 27.95
CA LYS A 129 -23.79 -0.74 28.80
C LYS A 129 -24.42 0.05 29.95
N ASN A 130 -23.61 0.83 30.67
CA ASN A 130 -24.08 1.61 31.83
C ASN A 130 -24.95 2.80 31.45
N ILE A 131 -24.72 3.38 30.28
CA ILE A 131 -25.54 4.49 29.76
C ILE A 131 -26.90 3.94 29.34
N VAL A 132 -26.90 2.85 28.57
CA VAL A 132 -28.12 2.20 28.10
C VAL A 132 -28.97 1.69 29.27
N SER A 133 -28.36 1.15 30.32
CA SER A 133 -29.07 0.68 31.51
C SER A 133 -29.64 1.82 32.38
N ALA A 134 -29.09 3.03 32.29
CA ALA A 134 -29.61 4.21 32.98
C ALA A 134 -30.80 4.85 32.26
N LEU A 135 -30.95 4.67 30.94
CA LEU A 135 -32.03 5.27 30.15
C LEU A 135 -33.45 5.01 30.69
N PRO A 136 -33.83 3.78 31.11
CA PRO A 136 -35.15 3.53 31.68
C PRO A 136 -35.40 4.30 32.98
N ARG A 137 -34.37 4.50 33.81
CA ARG A 137 -34.48 5.26 35.07
C ARG A 137 -34.69 6.74 34.79
N VAL A 138 -33.90 7.31 33.88
CA VAL A 138 -34.03 8.70 33.44
C VAL A 138 -35.42 8.93 32.83
N LYS A 139 -35.86 8.01 31.97
CA LYS A 139 -37.23 8.05 31.41
C LYS A 139 -38.29 8.01 32.50
N GLY A 140 -38.18 7.11 33.47
CA GLY A 140 -39.13 7.00 34.58
C GLY A 140 -39.21 8.28 35.43
N MET A 141 -38.08 8.95 35.66
CA MET A 141 -38.07 10.26 36.34
C MET A 141 -38.79 11.33 35.53
N LEU A 142 -38.52 11.41 34.21
CA LEU A 142 -39.20 12.36 33.32
C LEU A 142 -40.72 12.12 33.26
N ASP A 143 -41.13 10.85 33.16
CA ASP A 143 -42.54 10.46 33.15
C ASP A 143 -43.23 10.84 34.48
N LYS A 144 -42.55 10.64 35.63
CA LYS A 144 -43.07 11.04 36.95
C LYS A 144 -43.24 12.55 37.06
N ILE A 145 -42.25 13.34 36.64
CA ILE A 145 -42.32 14.81 36.63
C ILE A 145 -43.50 15.27 35.77
N GLY A 146 -43.68 14.69 34.58
CA GLY A 146 -44.82 15.02 33.71
C GLY A 146 -46.16 14.74 34.39
N ASN A 147 -46.30 13.61 35.07
CA ASN A 147 -47.51 13.27 35.82
C ASN A 147 -47.77 14.20 37.00
N GLU A 148 -46.74 14.57 37.77
CA GLU A 148 -46.87 15.53 38.88
C GLU A 148 -47.29 16.93 38.39
N ILE A 149 -46.73 17.41 37.28
CA ILE A 149 -47.12 18.68 36.65
C ILE A 149 -48.60 18.64 36.24
N MET A 150 -49.05 17.57 35.56
CA MET A 150 -50.45 17.40 35.18
C MET A 150 -51.39 17.33 36.40
N ALA A 151 -50.97 16.64 37.47
CA ALA A 151 -51.74 16.53 38.69
C ALA A 151 -51.87 17.88 39.40
N PHE A 152 -50.78 18.64 39.52
CA PHE A 152 -50.77 19.97 40.11
C PHE A 152 -51.68 20.94 39.35
N ALA A 153 -51.61 20.94 38.01
CA ALA A 153 -52.49 21.75 37.17
C ALA A 153 -53.99 21.45 37.38
N LYS A 154 -54.34 20.22 37.77
CA LYS A 154 -55.73 19.82 38.10
C LYS A 154 -56.14 20.12 39.54
N MET A 155 -55.17 20.21 40.46
CA MET A 155 -55.43 20.31 41.90
C MET A 155 -55.94 21.69 42.31
N PHE A 156 -55.56 22.75 41.59
CA PHE A 156 -56.10 24.09 41.77
C PHE A 156 -56.88 24.48 40.52
N PRO A 157 -58.23 24.34 40.49
CA PRO A 157 -59.03 24.78 39.37
C PRO A 157 -59.14 26.31 39.47
N VAL A 158 -58.04 27.01 39.15
CA VAL A 158 -57.93 28.47 39.21
C VAL A 158 -59.06 29.08 38.41
N GLU A 159 -59.38 28.50 37.26
CA GLU A 159 -60.45 28.93 36.37
C GLU A 159 -61.84 28.83 37.04
N ALA A 160 -62.18 27.70 37.65
CA ALA A 160 -63.45 27.54 38.35
C ALA A 160 -63.55 28.42 39.61
N SER A 161 -62.44 28.57 40.34
CA SER A 161 -62.37 29.40 41.54
C SER A 161 -62.50 30.89 41.19
N LEU A 162 -61.86 31.33 40.11
CA LEU A 162 -61.94 32.70 39.59
C LEU A 162 -63.33 32.99 39.00
N ALA A 163 -63.93 32.03 38.31
CA ALA A 163 -65.31 32.12 37.83
C ALA A 163 -66.30 32.29 38.99
N ASN A 164 -66.19 31.44 40.03
CA ASN A 164 -67.02 31.55 41.23
C ASN A 164 -66.80 32.87 41.98
N PHE A 165 -65.56 33.33 42.10
CA PHE A 165 -65.24 34.63 42.71
C PHE A 165 -65.87 35.79 41.92
N THR A 166 -65.78 35.75 40.59
CA THR A 166 -66.41 36.75 39.71
C THR A 166 -67.93 36.75 39.84
N ILE A 167 -68.54 35.57 39.92
CA ILE A 167 -69.99 35.43 40.16
C ILE A 167 -70.36 36.03 41.52
N PHE A 168 -69.61 35.72 42.58
CA PHE A 168 -69.84 36.26 43.91
C PHE A 168 -69.78 37.80 43.92
N LEU A 169 -68.74 38.39 43.33
CA LEU A 169 -68.61 39.85 43.22
C LEU A 169 -69.78 40.48 42.47
N ASN A 170 -70.24 39.86 41.39
CA ASN A 170 -71.40 40.34 40.62
C ASN A 170 -72.72 40.21 41.38
N GLN A 171 -72.88 39.21 42.25
CA GLN A 171 -74.06 39.08 43.11
C GLN A 171 -74.05 40.13 44.23
N GLN A 172 -72.91 40.35 44.89
CA GLN A 172 -72.79 41.36 45.93
C GLN A 172 -73.03 42.77 45.38
N HIS A 173 -72.52 43.09 44.20
CA HIS A 173 -72.80 44.37 43.52
C HIS A 173 -74.27 44.59 43.16
N LYS A 174 -75.10 43.55 43.03
CA LYS A 174 -76.54 43.69 42.78
C LYS A 174 -77.37 43.92 44.05
N THR A 175 -76.75 43.79 45.22
CA THR A 175 -77.43 43.86 46.53
C THR A 175 -77.15 45.19 47.25
N ILE A 176 -76.44 46.11 46.59
CA ILE A 176 -76.17 47.50 47.00
C ILE A 176 -76.85 48.39 45.96
#